data_AF-A0A1I1S0F5-F1
#
_entry.id   AF-A0A1I1S0F5-F1
#
_cell.length_a   1.000
_cell.length_b   1.000
_cell.length_c   1.000
_cell.angle_alpha   90.00
_cell.angle_beta   90.00
_cell.angle_gamma   90.00
#
_symmetry.space_group_name_H-M   'P 1'
#
loop_
_entity.id
_entity.type
_entity.pdbx_description
1 polymer ?
#
loop_
_entity_poly.entity_id
_entity_poly.type
_entity_poly.pdbx_seq_one_letter_code
_entity_poly.pdbx_strand_id
1 'polypeptide(L)'
;MLFIKVFIIIDHNAIKGTRFNAPNDLHRIDSDIVKKQMKQAGFKLVEEDFYFKNQKDTSGINVFTKDIRGKTDRFVYKFVKI
;
A
#
# COMPACT_ATOMS: atom_id res chain seq x y z
N MET A 1 25.33 19.30 -6.67
CA MET A 1 24.15 18.66 -7.27
C MET A 1 23.46 17.82 -6.20
N LEU A 2 22.21 18.14 -5.83
CA LEU A 2 21.46 17.40 -4.81
C LEU A 2 20.71 16.23 -5.48
N PHE A 3 20.92 15.01 -5.03
CA PHE A 3 20.14 13.85 -5.48
C PHE A 3 18.98 13.60 -4.53
N ILE A 4 17.76 13.96 -4.95
CA ILE A 4 16.55 13.61 -4.22
C ILE A 4 16.16 12.19 -4.62
N LYS A 5 16.18 11.26 -3.67
CA LYS A 5 15.71 9.88 -3.89
C LYS A 5 14.22 9.81 -3.57
N VAL A 6 13.41 9.58 -4.58
CA VAL A 6 11.96 9.40 -4.47
C VAL A 6 11.64 7.92 -4.60
N PHE A 7 10.73 7.43 -3.77
CA PHE A 7 10.19 6.08 -3.87
C PHE A 7 8.66 6.14 -3.83
N ILE A 8 7.99 5.56 -4.82
CA ILE A 8 6.53 5.55 -4.92
C ILE A 8 6.05 4.11 -4.79
N ILE A 9 5.09 3.87 -3.91
CA ILE A 9 4.49 2.56 -3.68
C ILE A 9 3.00 2.63 -3.98
N ILE A 10 2.52 1.66 -4.75
CA ILE A 10 1.11 1.42 -4.98
C ILE A 10 0.85 -0.04 -4.66
N ASP A 11 -0.07 -0.33 -3.75
CA ASP A 11 -0.42 -1.71 -3.40
C ASP A 11 -1.87 -1.80 -2.88
N HIS A 12 -2.38 -3.02 -2.80
CA HIS A 12 -3.72 -3.35 -2.35
C HIS A 12 -3.81 -3.31 -0.83
N ASN A 13 -4.75 -2.52 -0.30
CA ASN A 13 -5.00 -2.49 1.13
C ASN A 13 -5.50 -3.86 1.59
N ALA A 14 -4.89 -4.37 2.67
CA ALA A 14 -5.44 -5.43 3.49
C ALA A 14 -6.23 -4.84 4.66
N ILE A 15 -6.94 -5.71 5.38
CA ILE A 15 -7.49 -5.37 6.69
C ILE A 15 -6.34 -4.98 7.63
N LYS A 16 -6.52 -3.89 8.38
CA LYS A 16 -5.54 -3.42 9.36
C LYS A 16 -5.23 -4.49 10.40
N GLY A 17 -3.96 -4.61 10.79
CA GLY A 17 -3.50 -5.57 11.79
C GLY A 17 -3.25 -6.99 11.26
N THR A 18 -3.46 -7.26 9.96
CA THR A 18 -3.18 -8.56 9.34
C THR A 18 -1.70 -8.92 9.25
N ARG A 19 -0.80 -7.96 9.56
CA ARG A 19 0.65 -8.14 9.56
C ARG A 19 1.12 -8.72 8.22
N PHE A 20 1.91 -9.79 8.27
CA PHE A 20 2.51 -10.44 7.10
C PHE A 20 1.72 -11.67 6.61
N ASN A 21 0.50 -11.88 7.11
CA ASN A 21 -0.31 -13.02 6.69
C ASN A 21 -1.06 -12.73 5.38
N ALA A 22 -1.66 -11.54 5.24
CA ALA A 22 -2.45 -11.15 4.07
C ALA A 22 -1.72 -11.17 2.71
N PRO A 23 -0.40 -10.88 2.63
CA PRO A 23 0.31 -10.94 1.34
C PRO A 23 0.29 -12.33 0.69
N ASN A 24 0.33 -13.40 1.50
CA ASN A 24 0.41 -14.77 0.99
C ASN A 24 -0.96 -15.27 0.49
N ASP A 25 -2.04 -14.97 1.21
CA ASP A 25 -3.36 -15.53 0.90
C ASP A 25 -4.15 -14.65 -0.07
N LEU A 26 -4.06 -13.32 0.10
CA LEU A 26 -4.92 -12.36 -0.59
C LEU A 26 -4.17 -11.50 -1.60
N HIS A 27 -2.82 -11.51 -1.57
CA HIS A 27 -1.97 -10.57 -2.30
C HIS A 27 -2.32 -9.11 -1.94
N ARG A 28 -2.39 -8.84 -0.64
CA ARG A 28 -2.70 -7.53 -0.04
C ARG A 28 -1.75 -7.24 1.11
N ILE A 29 -1.58 -5.97 1.47
CA ILE A 29 -0.75 -5.56 2.61
C ILE A 29 -1.44 -4.50 3.47
N ASP A 30 -1.26 -4.60 4.79
CA ASP A 30 -1.62 -3.51 5.70
C ASP A 30 -0.69 -2.31 5.44
N SER A 31 -1.27 -1.23 4.95
CA SER A 31 -0.54 -0.03 4.54
C SER A 31 0.24 0.63 5.69
N ASP A 32 -0.17 0.43 6.94
CA ASP A 32 0.54 0.95 8.11
C ASP A 32 1.92 0.27 8.29
N ILE A 33 2.09 -0.98 7.83
CA ILE A 33 3.38 -1.68 7.82
C ILE A 33 4.34 -1.05 6.82
N VAL A 34 3.84 -0.69 5.64
CA VAL A 34 4.65 -0.04 4.59
C VAL A 34 5.18 1.30 5.10
N LYS A 35 4.31 2.12 5.72
CA LYS A 35 4.73 3.38 6.34
C LYS A 35 5.81 3.16 7.40
N LYS A 36 5.63 2.16 8.27
CA LYS A 36 6.59 1.82 9.33
C LYS A 36 7.94 1.37 8.76
N GLN A 37 7.95 0.45 7.80
CA GLN A 37 9.18 -0.07 7.20
C GLN A 37 9.93 1.01 6.42
N MET A 38 9.23 1.84 5.65
CA MET A 38 9.85 2.96 4.94
C MET A 38 10.48 3.97 5.91
N LYS A 39 9.79 4.28 7.02
CA LYS A 39 10.36 5.12 8.08
C LYS A 39 11.63 4.52 8.69
N GLN A 40 11.62 3.22 9.00
CA GLN A 40 12.80 2.51 9.53
C GLN A 40 13.97 2.48 8.53
N ALA A 41 13.67 2.41 7.24
CA ALA A 41 14.64 2.53 6.16
C ALA A 41 15.13 3.98 5.94
N GLY A 42 14.70 4.94 6.77
CA GLY A 42 15.08 6.34 6.73
C GLY A 42 14.46 7.11 5.58
N PHE A 43 13.23 6.78 5.20
CA PHE A 43 12.42 7.58 4.29
C PHE A 43 11.34 8.35 5.06
N LYS A 44 10.95 9.51 4.52
CA LYS A 44 9.80 10.29 4.96
C LYS A 44 8.66 10.13 3.98
N LEU A 45 7.45 9.86 4.47
CA LEU A 45 6.23 9.97 3.69
C LEU A 45 5.94 11.45 3.41
N VAL A 46 5.82 11.83 2.15
CA VAL A 46 5.60 13.22 1.73
C VAL A 46 4.25 13.44 1.07
N GLU A 47 3.59 12.36 0.61
CA GLU A 47 2.30 12.43 -0.07
C GLU A 47 1.54 11.09 0.07
N GLU A 48 0.24 11.18 0.27
CA GLU A 48 -0.71 10.06 0.20
C GLU A 48 -1.83 10.45 -0.76
N ASP A 49 -2.13 9.58 -1.73
CA ASP A 49 -3.17 9.84 -2.71
C ASP A 49 -4.43 8.99 -2.49
N PHE A 50 -5.56 9.48 -2.99
CA PHE A 50 -6.89 8.86 -2.96
C PHE A 50 -7.35 8.30 -4.32
N TYR A 51 -6.58 8.44 -5.42
CA TYR A 51 -7.01 8.04 -6.78
C TYR A 51 -7.55 6.60 -6.89
N PHE A 52 -7.03 5.66 -6.10
CA PHE A 52 -7.45 4.26 -6.12
C PHE A 52 -8.22 3.81 -4.88
N LYS A 53 -8.73 4.77 -4.11
CA LYS A 53 -9.58 4.47 -2.95
C LYS A 53 -10.91 3.87 -3.43
N ASN A 54 -11.28 2.71 -2.91
CA ASN A 54 -12.57 2.08 -3.18
C ASN A 54 -13.24 1.59 -1.89
N GLN A 55 -14.24 2.35 -1.42
CA GLN A 55 -15.00 2.01 -0.22
C GLN A 55 -15.85 0.73 -0.36
N LYS A 56 -16.05 0.23 -1.60
CA LYS A 56 -16.79 -1.01 -1.86
C LYS A 56 -15.92 -2.27 -1.79
N ASP A 57 -14.59 -2.13 -1.69
CA ASP A 57 -13.70 -3.29 -1.52
C ASP A 57 -13.58 -3.64 -0.03
N THR A 58 -14.04 -4.84 0.34
CA THR A 58 -14.01 -5.32 1.73
C THR A 58 -12.62 -5.79 2.18
N SER A 59 -11.65 -5.85 1.26
CA SER A 59 -10.28 -6.30 1.53
C SER A 59 -10.12 -7.74 2.02
N GLY A 60 -11.20 -8.55 1.94
CA GLY A 60 -11.22 -9.95 2.40
C GLY A 60 -11.09 -10.99 1.29
N ILE A 61 -10.94 -10.57 0.03
CA ILE A 61 -10.89 -11.46 -1.14
C ILE A 61 -9.59 -11.25 -1.89
N ASN A 62 -9.03 -12.34 -2.42
CA ASN A 62 -7.83 -12.32 -3.25
C ASN A 62 -8.03 -11.42 -4.48
N VAL A 63 -7.09 -10.50 -4.71
CA VAL A 63 -7.23 -9.42 -5.70
C VAL A 63 -7.34 -9.90 -7.16
N PHE A 64 -6.95 -11.15 -7.43
CA PHE A 64 -7.04 -11.77 -8.75
C PHE A 64 -8.41 -12.40 -9.05
N THR A 65 -9.31 -12.43 -8.06
CA THR A 65 -10.68 -12.91 -8.26
C THR A 65 -11.38 -12.10 -9.34
N LYS A 66 -12.02 -12.80 -10.29
CA LYS A 66 -12.54 -12.22 -11.55
C LYS A 66 -13.44 -10.99 -11.32
N ASP A 67 -14.29 -11.02 -10.30
CA ASP A 67 -15.31 -9.99 -10.10
C ASP A 67 -14.75 -8.67 -9.53
N ILE A 68 -13.60 -8.73 -8.85
CA ILE A 68 -12.98 -7.56 -8.19
C ILE A 68 -11.68 -7.11 -8.85
N ARG A 69 -11.18 -7.85 -9.85
CA ARG A 69 -9.91 -7.54 -10.51
C ARG A 69 -9.93 -6.10 -11.08
N GLY A 70 -8.93 -5.31 -10.68
CA GLY A 70 -8.80 -3.90 -11.07
C GLY A 70 -9.73 -2.93 -10.31
N LYS A 71 -10.55 -3.44 -9.37
CA LYS A 71 -11.53 -2.66 -8.59
C LYS A 71 -11.23 -2.69 -7.09
N THR A 72 -10.03 -3.04 -6.69
CA THR A 72 -9.64 -3.11 -5.27
C THR A 72 -9.27 -1.74 -4.70
N ASP A 73 -9.45 -1.57 -3.41
CA ASP A 73 -8.92 -0.43 -2.65
C ASP A 73 -7.39 -0.51 -2.60
N ARG A 74 -6.72 0.54 -3.07
CA ARG A 74 -5.26 0.64 -3.11
C ARG A 74 -4.80 1.95 -2.53
N PHE A 75 -3.68 1.90 -1.84
CA PHE A 75 -2.99 3.11 -1.40
C PHE A 75 -1.92 3.51 -2.42
N VAL A 76 -1.62 4.80 -2.45
CA VAL A 76 -0.49 5.37 -3.20
C VAL A 76 0.29 6.22 -2.23
N TYR A 77 1.56 5.87 -2.02
CA TYR A 77 2.46 6.59 -1.13
C TYR A 77 3.70 7.06 -1.87
N LYS A 78 4.06 8.32 -1.63
CA LYS A 78 5.30 8.91 -2.11
C LYS A 78 6.21 9.19 -0.92
N PHE A 79 7.41 8.66 -1.02
CA PHE A 79 8.46 8.79 -0.01
C PHE A 79 9.67 9.51 -0.58
N VAL A 80 10.37 10.23 0.29
CA VAL A 80 11.68 10.83 -0.01
C VAL A 80 12.70 10.32 1.01
N LYS A 81 13.89 9.95 0.55
CA LYS A 81 14.98 9.53 1.44
C LYS A 81 15.45 10.73 2.26
N ILE A 82 15.51 10.55 3.58
CA ILE A 82 16.16 11.48 4.52
C ILE A 82 17.62 11.07 4.67
#